data_AF-A0A6S7KBJ7-F1
#
_entry.id   AF-A0A6S7KBJ7-F1
#
_cell.length_a   1.000
_cell.length_b   1.000
_cell.length_c   1.000
_cell.angle_alpha   90.00
_cell.angle_beta   90.00
_cell.angle_gamma   90.00
#
_symmetry.space_group_name_H-M   'P 1'
#
loop_
_entity.id
_entity.type
_entity.pdbx_description
1 polymer ?
#
loop_
_entity_poly.entity_id
_entity_poly.type
_entity_poly.pdbx_seq_one_letter_code
_entity_poly.pdbx_strand_id
1 'polypeptide(L)'
;MSNVLAVATFFRTSPRRTKLLHKVEEKCLSFPKHFDVRLAEHTRNLLNAVLHNLDAARRVWQDMVDGTIESNSKEKQMAKGFIEKWYKGSRQVWLTAVMFDLCTIFETLQKLFQKSNLILPDVLTAKDSATQNLKIMNDIPVPGGKEEQNLELHDNEQGRPVRRTSTAHQFVTSQNRNSNAIRNEIVQSAINFLGQRMNTENDGTVESLMSILEASSSKDLILASRNLVSSILGPSCLSDFVSDVCKSWNNLAKIEHVEVEDTGTMYALRLRKMIQASTGLLKKFQASFLTLVPHSMATERVVSHYNNVKTSGRSSLNPETINGILHISLNGKGASFFDPRPVVSEFLTSKERRNRKPCEELYKQREFVKHFFKQESGCL
;
A
#
# COMPACT_ATOMS: atom_id res chain seq x y z
N MET A 1 -18.74 1.67 -1.93
CA MET A 1 -18.09 0.99 -0.78
C MET A 1 -18.99 0.67 0.40
N SER A 2 -19.91 1.54 0.84
CA SER A 2 -20.76 1.28 2.03
C SER A 2 -21.46 -0.09 2.03
N ASN A 3 -22.03 -0.52 0.90
CA ASN A 3 -22.71 -1.83 0.81
C ASN A 3 -21.76 -3.03 0.98
N VAL A 4 -20.55 -2.95 0.42
CA VAL A 4 -19.51 -4.00 0.53
C VAL A 4 -19.08 -4.14 2.00
N LEU A 5 -18.86 -3.01 2.66
CA LEU A 5 -18.54 -2.95 4.08
C LEU A 5 -19.68 -3.49 4.95
N ALA A 6 -20.94 -3.23 4.59
CA ALA A 6 -22.09 -3.76 5.31
C ALA A 6 -22.14 -5.29 5.27
N VAL A 7 -21.89 -5.90 4.11
CA VAL A 7 -21.81 -7.37 3.97
C VAL A 7 -20.68 -7.93 4.82
N ALA A 8 -19.47 -7.35 4.71
CA ALA A 8 -18.33 -7.81 5.49
C ALA A 8 -18.55 -7.64 7.01
N THR A 9 -19.13 -6.51 7.43
CA THR A 9 -19.43 -6.23 8.84
C THR A 9 -20.48 -7.20 9.38
N PHE A 10 -21.50 -7.52 8.58
CA PHE A 10 -22.51 -8.52 8.94
C PHE A 10 -21.84 -9.85 9.31
N PHE A 11 -20.98 -10.42 8.47
CA PHE A 11 -20.31 -11.67 8.82
C PHE A 11 -19.26 -11.51 9.93
N ARG A 12 -18.44 -10.45 9.92
CA ARG A 12 -17.36 -10.24 10.91
C ARG A 12 -17.82 -10.08 12.34
N THR A 13 -18.94 -9.38 12.56
CA THR A 13 -19.42 -9.04 13.90
C THR A 13 -20.07 -10.21 14.64
N SER A 14 -20.28 -11.35 13.96
CA SER A 14 -20.87 -12.54 14.57
C SER A 14 -20.09 -13.80 14.19
N PRO A 15 -19.41 -14.45 15.16
CA PRO A 15 -18.78 -15.75 14.94
C PRO A 15 -19.78 -16.81 14.47
N ARG A 16 -21.04 -16.74 14.93
CA ARG A 16 -22.13 -17.62 14.47
C ARG A 16 -22.34 -17.48 12.96
N ARG A 17 -22.45 -16.25 12.44
CA ARG A 17 -22.67 -16.00 11.00
C ARG A 17 -21.48 -16.41 10.16
N THR A 18 -20.26 -16.22 10.64
CA THR A 18 -19.06 -16.71 9.95
C THR A 18 -19.03 -18.23 9.88
N LYS A 19 -19.38 -18.94 10.96
CA LYS A 19 -19.52 -20.39 10.97
C LYS A 19 -20.60 -20.89 10.01
N LEU A 20 -21.75 -20.19 9.93
CA LEU A 20 -22.81 -20.53 8.97
C LEU A 20 -22.32 -20.41 7.53
N LEU A 21 -21.58 -19.35 7.22
CA LEU A 21 -20.99 -19.18 5.90
C LEU A 21 -20.06 -20.35 5.52
N HIS A 22 -19.18 -20.77 6.44
CA HIS A 22 -18.27 -21.91 6.21
C HIS A 22 -18.97 -23.27 6.18
N LYS A 23 -20.15 -23.40 6.81
CA LYS A 23 -20.98 -24.60 6.69
C LYS A 23 -21.62 -24.74 5.30
N VAL A 24 -21.93 -23.62 4.66
CA VAL A 24 -22.52 -23.61 3.31
C VAL A 24 -21.46 -23.87 2.25
N GLU A 25 -20.23 -23.40 2.47
CA GLU A 25 -19.11 -23.59 1.54
C GLU A 25 -17.77 -23.64 2.28
N GLU A 26 -17.01 -24.72 2.07
CA GLU A 26 -15.75 -24.96 2.80
C GLU A 26 -14.62 -24.00 2.39
N LYS A 27 -14.67 -23.45 1.17
CA LYS A 27 -13.62 -22.59 0.60
C LYS A 27 -13.98 -21.09 0.62
N CYS A 28 -14.61 -20.62 1.69
CA CYS A 28 -14.87 -19.18 1.85
C CYS A 28 -13.59 -18.38 2.16
N LEU A 29 -13.46 -17.20 1.55
CA LEU A 29 -12.41 -16.25 1.88
C LEU A 29 -12.72 -15.49 3.17
N SER A 30 -11.70 -15.23 3.98
CA SER A 30 -11.86 -14.40 5.18
C SER A 30 -12.04 -12.93 4.81
N PHE A 31 -12.99 -12.24 5.46
CA PHE A 31 -13.14 -10.80 5.28
C PHE A 31 -12.05 -10.03 6.07
N PRO A 32 -11.23 -9.16 5.43
CA PRO A 32 -10.07 -8.52 6.06
C PRO A 32 -10.41 -7.55 7.20
N LYS A 33 -9.94 -7.80 8.42
CA LYS A 33 -10.40 -7.08 9.64
C LYS A 33 -9.76 -5.71 9.88
N HIS A 34 -8.49 -5.55 9.51
CA HIS A 34 -7.72 -4.33 9.76
C HIS A 34 -7.47 -3.60 8.45
N PHE A 35 -7.51 -2.26 8.49
CA PHE A 35 -7.01 -1.46 7.39
C PHE A 35 -5.51 -1.68 7.28
N ASP A 36 -5.07 -2.28 6.17
CA ASP A 36 -3.65 -2.33 5.85
C ASP A 36 -3.18 -0.96 5.36
N VAL A 37 -1.92 -0.63 5.61
CA VAL A 37 -1.26 0.58 5.09
C VAL A 37 -1.38 0.68 3.55
N ARG A 38 -1.57 -0.47 2.88
CA ARG A 38 -1.84 -0.59 1.45
C ARG A 38 -3.34 -0.51 1.17
N LEU A 39 -3.83 0.72 0.95
CA LEU A 39 -5.25 0.99 0.74
C LEU A 39 -5.87 0.20 -0.42
N ALA A 40 -5.16 0.04 -1.54
CA ALA A 40 -5.70 -0.65 -2.71
C ALA A 40 -5.73 -2.18 -2.49
N GLU A 41 -4.69 -2.74 -1.88
CA GLU A 41 -4.64 -4.17 -1.51
C GLU A 41 -5.76 -4.53 -0.53
N HIS A 42 -5.95 -3.75 0.53
CA HIS A 42 -7.03 -3.97 1.50
C HIS A 42 -8.40 -3.93 0.81
N THR A 43 -8.64 -2.90 0.00
CA THR A 43 -9.91 -2.71 -0.70
C THR A 43 -10.16 -3.84 -1.69
N ARG A 44 -9.16 -4.23 -2.48
CA ARG A 44 -9.24 -5.37 -3.41
C ARG A 44 -9.56 -6.66 -2.67
N ASN A 45 -8.86 -6.96 -1.58
CA ASN A 45 -9.08 -8.18 -0.79
C ASN A 45 -10.50 -8.22 -0.21
N LEU A 46 -11.02 -7.09 0.25
CA LEU A 46 -12.40 -6.97 0.71
C LEU A 46 -13.41 -7.22 -0.43
N LEU A 47 -13.22 -6.59 -1.59
CA LEU A 47 -14.08 -6.79 -2.76
C LEU A 47 -14.05 -8.26 -3.22
N ASN A 48 -12.87 -8.87 -3.27
CA ASN A 48 -12.69 -10.27 -3.62
C ASN A 48 -13.42 -11.19 -2.65
N ALA A 49 -13.27 -10.98 -1.34
CA ALA A 49 -13.93 -11.80 -0.33
C ALA A 49 -15.46 -11.71 -0.44
N VAL A 50 -16.00 -10.53 -0.77
CA VAL A 50 -17.44 -10.36 -0.99
C VAL A 50 -17.89 -11.07 -2.27
N LEU A 51 -17.20 -10.90 -3.39
CA LEU A 51 -17.55 -11.52 -4.67
C LEU A 51 -17.43 -13.05 -4.61
N HIS A 52 -16.34 -13.56 -4.04
CA HIS A 52 -16.06 -14.99 -3.91
C HIS A 52 -17.08 -15.69 -3.01
N ASN A 53 -17.42 -15.09 -1.87
CA ASN A 53 -18.35 -15.69 -0.92
C ASN A 53 -19.83 -15.43 -1.25
N LEU A 54 -20.13 -14.76 -2.37
CA LEU A 54 -21.45 -14.17 -2.57
C LEU A 54 -22.56 -15.21 -2.67
N ASP A 55 -22.31 -16.33 -3.34
CA ASP A 55 -23.31 -17.38 -3.50
C ASP A 55 -23.60 -18.10 -2.17
N ALA A 56 -22.56 -18.39 -1.38
CA ALA A 56 -22.74 -18.90 -0.02
C ALA A 56 -23.47 -17.88 0.87
N ALA A 57 -23.13 -16.60 0.78
CA ALA A 57 -23.78 -15.54 1.55
C ALA A 57 -25.28 -15.43 1.21
N ARG A 58 -25.65 -15.54 -0.08
CA ARG A 58 -27.05 -15.55 -0.52
C ARG A 58 -27.83 -16.71 0.07
N ARG A 59 -27.28 -17.92 0.07
CA ARG A 59 -27.93 -19.09 0.69
C ARG A 59 -28.15 -18.88 2.18
N VAL A 60 -27.12 -18.41 2.90
CA VAL A 60 -27.26 -18.08 4.33
C VAL A 60 -28.35 -17.04 4.58
N TRP A 61 -28.41 -15.98 3.76
CA TRP A 61 -29.47 -14.97 3.89
C TRP A 61 -30.86 -15.55 3.59
N GLN A 62 -30.97 -16.40 2.57
CA GLN A 62 -32.23 -17.06 2.21
C GLN A 62 -32.71 -17.96 3.35
N ASP A 63 -31.84 -18.81 3.90
CA ASP A 63 -32.14 -19.69 5.03
C ASP A 63 -32.55 -18.92 6.30
N MET A 64 -31.99 -17.73 6.53
CA MET A 64 -32.43 -16.84 7.61
C MET A 64 -33.84 -16.29 7.38
N VAL A 65 -34.15 -15.91 6.13
CA VAL A 65 -35.46 -15.36 5.75
C VAL A 65 -36.56 -16.43 5.82
N ASP A 66 -36.25 -17.63 5.33
CA ASP A 66 -37.17 -18.78 5.30
C ASP A 66 -37.35 -19.43 6.68
N GLY A 67 -36.49 -19.08 7.65
CA GLY A 67 -36.59 -19.55 9.03
C GLY A 67 -35.88 -20.89 9.29
N THR A 68 -35.20 -21.44 8.29
CA THR A 68 -34.35 -22.64 8.39
C THR A 68 -33.19 -22.44 9.37
N ILE A 69 -32.70 -21.20 9.48
CA ILE A 69 -31.70 -20.80 10.49
C ILE A 69 -32.32 -19.79 11.45
N GLU A 70 -32.22 -20.10 12.75
CA GLU A 70 -32.65 -19.18 13.80
C GLU A 70 -31.90 -17.84 13.67
N SER A 71 -32.66 -16.76 13.59
CA SER A 71 -32.19 -15.39 13.41
C SER A 71 -33.24 -14.43 13.97
N ASN A 72 -32.79 -13.29 14.51
CA ASN A 72 -33.72 -12.31 15.07
C ASN A 72 -34.40 -11.47 13.97
N SER A 73 -35.49 -10.77 14.31
CA SER A 73 -36.24 -9.96 13.34
C SER A 73 -35.38 -8.92 12.59
N LYS A 74 -34.38 -8.34 13.26
CA LYS A 74 -33.49 -7.33 12.64
C LYS A 74 -32.56 -7.99 11.62
N GLU A 75 -32.01 -9.15 11.94
CA GLU A 75 -31.15 -9.93 11.04
C GLU A 75 -31.91 -10.41 9.81
N LYS A 76 -33.15 -10.89 9.98
CA LYS A 76 -34.01 -11.26 8.85
C LYS A 76 -34.29 -10.08 7.93
N GLN A 77 -34.55 -8.90 8.50
CA GLN A 77 -34.76 -7.69 7.71
C GLN A 77 -33.49 -7.25 6.95
N MET A 78 -32.31 -7.32 7.58
CA MET A 78 -31.04 -7.07 6.90
C MET A 78 -30.78 -8.09 5.78
N ALA A 79 -31.02 -9.37 6.03
CA ALA A 79 -30.86 -10.44 5.04
C ALA A 79 -31.76 -10.22 3.81
N LYS A 80 -33.03 -9.83 4.00
CA LYS A 80 -33.93 -9.43 2.90
C LYS A 80 -33.34 -8.29 2.07
N GLY A 81 -32.86 -7.23 2.74
CA GLY A 81 -32.22 -6.10 2.06
C GLY A 81 -30.95 -6.48 1.31
N PHE A 82 -30.16 -7.43 1.83
CA PHE A 82 -28.99 -7.95 1.12
C PHE A 82 -29.39 -8.77 -0.10
N ILE A 83 -30.38 -9.65 -0.01
CA ILE A 83 -30.87 -10.45 -1.15
C ILE A 83 -31.37 -9.54 -2.28
N GLU A 84 -32.18 -8.52 -1.95
CA GLU A 84 -32.69 -7.55 -2.93
C GLU A 84 -31.58 -6.77 -3.64
N LYS A 85 -30.49 -6.47 -2.93
CA LYS A 85 -29.41 -5.62 -3.45
C LYS A 85 -28.29 -6.39 -4.15
N TRP A 86 -28.05 -7.63 -3.72
CA TRP A 86 -26.91 -8.44 -4.13
C TRP A 86 -27.31 -9.68 -4.91
N TYR A 87 -28.43 -9.68 -5.63
CA TYR A 87 -28.80 -10.81 -6.49
C TYR A 87 -27.85 -10.96 -7.70
N LYS A 88 -27.90 -12.14 -8.35
CA LYS A 88 -27.03 -12.48 -9.49
C LYS A 88 -27.36 -11.60 -10.68
N GLY A 89 -26.35 -10.93 -11.25
CA GLY A 89 -26.53 -9.94 -12.32
C GLY A 89 -26.91 -8.53 -11.85
N SER A 90 -27.04 -8.29 -10.53
CA SER A 90 -27.38 -6.97 -10.03
C SER A 90 -26.31 -5.91 -10.35
N ARG A 91 -26.73 -4.67 -10.62
CA ARG A 91 -25.82 -3.51 -10.73
C ARG A 91 -24.81 -3.39 -9.58
N GLN A 92 -25.18 -3.78 -8.35
CA GLN A 92 -24.26 -3.76 -7.20
C GLN A 92 -23.13 -4.78 -7.36
N VAL A 93 -23.43 -5.97 -7.89
CA VAL A 93 -22.42 -7.01 -8.15
C VAL A 93 -21.49 -6.56 -9.28
N TRP A 94 -22.05 -6.07 -10.38
CA TRP A 94 -21.27 -5.52 -11.50
C TRP A 94 -20.34 -4.39 -11.04
N LEU A 95 -20.86 -3.40 -10.30
CA LEU A 95 -20.03 -2.30 -9.79
C LEU A 95 -18.91 -2.78 -8.85
N THR A 96 -19.19 -3.82 -8.05
CA THR A 96 -18.18 -4.43 -7.17
C THR A 96 -17.08 -5.12 -7.97
N ALA A 97 -17.43 -5.76 -9.09
CA ALA A 97 -16.51 -6.39 -10.01
C ALA A 97 -15.61 -5.37 -10.73
N VAL A 98 -16.20 -4.30 -11.29
CA VAL A 98 -15.46 -3.16 -11.88
C VAL A 98 -14.45 -2.59 -10.87
N MET A 99 -14.90 -2.32 -9.65
CA MET A 99 -14.00 -1.79 -8.61
C MET A 99 -12.90 -2.77 -8.22
N PHE A 100 -13.14 -4.08 -8.27
CA PHE A 100 -12.14 -5.09 -7.97
C PHE A 100 -11.03 -5.10 -9.04
N ASP A 101 -11.40 -5.08 -10.32
CA ASP A 101 -10.43 -5.04 -11.42
C ASP A 101 -9.61 -3.74 -11.37
N LEU A 102 -10.26 -2.61 -11.11
CA LEU A 102 -9.59 -1.33 -10.90
C LEU A 102 -8.58 -1.39 -9.73
N CYS A 103 -8.98 -1.93 -8.58
CA CYS A 103 -8.09 -2.04 -7.42
C CYS A 103 -6.91 -2.99 -7.67
N THR A 104 -7.04 -3.95 -8.59
CA THR A 104 -5.95 -4.87 -8.99
C THR A 104 -4.84 -4.13 -9.73
N ILE A 105 -5.19 -3.18 -10.61
CA ILE A 105 -4.22 -2.30 -11.27
C ILE A 105 -3.48 -1.46 -10.22
N PHE A 106 -4.20 -0.83 -9.30
CA PHE A 106 -3.58 0.01 -8.26
C PHE A 106 -2.76 -0.79 -7.23
N GLU A 107 -3.17 -2.00 -6.86
CA GLU A 107 -2.38 -2.88 -5.99
C GLU A 107 -1.04 -3.21 -6.65
N THR A 108 -1.05 -3.55 -7.94
CA THR A 108 0.17 -3.85 -8.70
C THR A 108 1.12 -2.66 -8.69
N LEU A 109 0.60 -1.46 -8.97
CA LEU A 109 1.36 -0.22 -8.90
C LEU A 109 1.92 0.05 -7.49
N GLN A 110 1.10 -0.11 -6.44
CA GLN A 110 1.53 0.06 -5.05
C GLN A 110 2.65 -0.91 -4.67
N LYS A 111 2.56 -2.18 -5.08
CA LYS A 111 3.60 -3.18 -4.81
C LYS A 111 4.90 -2.84 -5.54
N LEU A 112 4.83 -2.35 -6.78
CA LEU A 112 6.00 -1.88 -7.50
C LEU A 112 6.67 -0.73 -6.76
N PHE A 113 5.92 0.31 -6.38
CA PHE A 113 6.46 1.50 -5.70
C PHE A 113 7.06 1.24 -4.32
N GLN A 114 6.79 0.09 -3.73
CA GLN A 114 7.41 -0.34 -2.47
C GLN A 114 8.71 -1.12 -2.65
N LYS A 115 9.12 -1.44 -3.89
CA LYS A 115 10.42 -2.04 -4.15
C LYS A 115 11.51 -1.03 -3.75
N SER A 116 12.44 -1.45 -2.88
CA SER A 116 13.48 -0.58 -2.31
C SER A 116 14.48 -0.01 -3.31
N ASN A 117 14.47 -0.55 -4.53
CA ASN A 117 15.53 -0.40 -5.52
C ASN A 117 15.12 0.43 -6.74
N LEU A 118 13.99 1.13 -6.66
CA LEU A 118 13.43 1.95 -7.74
C LEU A 118 14.19 3.25 -7.96
N ILE A 119 14.27 3.65 -9.22
CA ILE A 119 14.64 5.02 -9.63
C ILE A 119 13.46 5.72 -10.32
N LEU A 120 13.55 7.03 -10.51
CA LEU A 120 12.49 7.83 -11.15
C LEU A 120 12.01 7.28 -12.52
N PRO A 121 12.91 6.86 -13.45
CA PRO A 121 12.51 6.18 -14.69
C PRO A 121 11.60 4.97 -14.48
N ASP A 122 11.91 4.10 -13.50
CA ASP A 122 11.10 2.91 -13.22
C ASP A 122 9.67 3.29 -12.77
N VAL A 123 9.54 4.38 -12.01
CA VAL A 123 8.25 4.88 -11.54
C VAL A 123 7.39 5.37 -12.71
N LEU A 124 8.01 6.04 -13.68
CA LEU A 124 7.36 6.48 -14.90
C LEU A 124 6.88 5.31 -15.75
N THR A 125 7.74 4.32 -16.01
CA THR A 125 7.33 3.13 -16.77
C THR A 125 6.18 2.40 -16.10
N ALA A 126 6.19 2.29 -14.77
CA ALA A 126 5.10 1.69 -14.02
C ALA A 126 3.81 2.51 -14.07
N LYS A 127 3.89 3.85 -14.02
CA LYS A 127 2.76 4.77 -14.24
C LYS A 127 2.15 4.54 -15.62
N ASP A 128 2.97 4.53 -16.66
CA ASP A 128 2.51 4.47 -18.04
C ASP A 128 1.83 3.13 -18.33
N SER A 129 2.41 2.04 -17.84
CA SER A 129 1.81 0.70 -17.86
C SER A 129 0.45 0.68 -17.15
N ALA A 130 0.36 1.23 -15.94
CA ALA A 130 -0.92 1.32 -15.21
C ALA A 130 -1.95 2.18 -15.95
N THR A 131 -1.52 3.30 -16.55
CA THR A 131 -2.37 4.20 -17.33
C THR A 131 -2.90 3.50 -18.58
N GLN A 132 -2.05 2.74 -19.28
CA GLN A 132 -2.45 1.95 -20.43
C GLN A 132 -3.47 0.88 -20.04
N ASN A 133 -3.25 0.16 -18.94
CA ASN A 133 -4.21 -0.83 -18.42
C ASN A 133 -5.56 -0.17 -18.08
N LEU A 134 -5.55 1.04 -17.51
CA LEU A 134 -6.78 1.80 -17.25
C LEU A 134 -7.47 2.25 -18.54
N LYS A 135 -6.73 2.66 -19.57
CA LYS A 135 -7.30 3.00 -20.89
C LYS A 135 -7.93 1.79 -21.55
N ILE A 136 -7.28 0.63 -21.52
CA ILE A 136 -7.85 -0.64 -22.00
C ILE A 136 -9.13 -0.95 -21.20
N MET A 137 -9.08 -0.82 -19.88
CA MET A 137 -10.25 -0.96 -18.99
C MET A 137 -11.33 0.09 -19.23
N ASN A 138 -11.08 1.18 -19.96
CA ASN A 138 -12.11 2.13 -20.35
C ASN A 138 -12.84 1.68 -21.62
N ASP A 139 -12.17 0.93 -22.49
CA ASP A 139 -12.73 0.48 -23.76
C ASP A 139 -13.38 -0.90 -23.63
N ILE A 140 -12.71 -1.83 -22.96
CA ILE A 140 -13.17 -3.21 -22.77
C ILE A 140 -12.95 -3.69 -21.33
N PRO A 141 -13.78 -4.61 -20.82
CA PRO A 141 -13.53 -5.29 -19.55
C PRO A 141 -12.12 -5.89 -19.53
N VAL A 142 -11.49 -5.92 -18.35
CA VAL A 142 -10.15 -6.51 -18.21
C VAL A 142 -10.23 -8.00 -18.56
N PRO A 143 -9.40 -8.52 -19.51
CA PRO A 143 -9.41 -9.93 -19.86
C PRO A 143 -9.15 -10.84 -18.65
N GLY A 144 -10.01 -11.83 -18.44
CA GLY A 144 -10.00 -12.70 -17.26
C GLY A 144 -10.45 -12.02 -15.96
N GLY A 145 -10.85 -10.75 -16.02
CA GLY A 145 -11.27 -9.93 -14.89
C GLY A 145 -12.63 -10.34 -14.31
N LYS A 146 -12.96 -9.78 -13.14
CA LYS A 146 -14.25 -10.05 -12.49
C LYS A 146 -15.39 -9.37 -13.22
N GLU A 147 -15.16 -8.23 -13.86
CA GLU A 147 -16.18 -7.58 -14.69
C GLU A 147 -16.62 -8.51 -15.81
N GLU A 148 -15.67 -9.04 -16.59
CA GLU A 148 -15.94 -9.94 -17.71
C GLU A 148 -16.77 -11.16 -17.29
N GLN A 149 -16.38 -11.81 -16.20
CA GLN A 149 -17.10 -12.96 -15.62
C GLN A 149 -18.55 -12.64 -15.21
N ASN A 150 -18.90 -11.37 -15.02
CA ASN A 150 -20.23 -10.92 -14.62
C ASN A 150 -21.06 -10.27 -15.75
N LEU A 151 -20.49 -10.07 -16.94
CA LEU A 151 -21.18 -9.41 -18.07
C LEU A 151 -22.31 -10.26 -18.64
N GLU A 152 -22.11 -11.57 -18.75
CA GLU A 152 -23.13 -12.52 -19.27
C GLU A 152 -24.44 -12.50 -18.45
N LEU A 153 -24.43 -11.91 -17.25
CA LEU A 153 -25.53 -11.91 -16.30
C LEU A 153 -26.24 -10.55 -16.17
N HIS A 154 -25.62 -9.46 -16.64
CA HIS A 154 -26.11 -8.09 -16.43
C HIS A 154 -27.06 -7.62 -17.55
N ASP A 155 -26.94 -8.15 -18.78
CA ASP A 155 -27.80 -7.73 -19.92
C ASP A 155 -29.28 -8.12 -19.76
N ASN A 156 -29.62 -8.95 -18.77
CA ASN A 156 -30.99 -9.37 -18.47
C ASN A 156 -31.78 -8.42 -17.53
N GLU A 157 -31.22 -7.26 -17.14
CA GLU A 157 -31.83 -6.35 -16.14
C GLU A 157 -32.98 -5.45 -16.64
N GLN A 158 -33.46 -5.56 -17.88
CA GLN A 158 -34.49 -4.64 -18.39
C GLN A 158 -35.91 -4.76 -17.77
N GLY A 159 -36.12 -5.54 -16.69
CA GLY A 159 -37.48 -5.99 -16.32
C GLY A 159 -37.99 -5.83 -14.88
N ARG A 160 -37.27 -5.26 -13.90
CA ARG A 160 -37.78 -5.18 -12.50
C ARG A 160 -38.12 -3.77 -12.01
N PRO A 161 -39.31 -3.55 -11.41
CA PRO A 161 -39.69 -2.25 -10.85
C PRO A 161 -38.91 -1.98 -9.55
N VAL A 162 -38.07 -0.95 -9.56
CA VAL A 162 -37.34 -0.47 -8.38
C VAL A 162 -38.29 0.29 -7.45
N ARG A 163 -38.36 -0.09 -6.17
CA ARG A 163 -39.14 0.63 -5.14
C ARG A 163 -38.58 2.04 -4.93
N ARG A 164 -39.45 3.04 -5.10
CA ARG A 164 -39.16 4.47 -4.92
C ARG A 164 -38.89 4.80 -3.45
N THR A 165 -37.67 5.20 -3.11
CA THR A 165 -37.42 6.02 -1.91
C THR A 165 -37.27 7.49 -2.34
N SER A 166 -38.20 8.31 -1.87
CA SER A 166 -38.31 9.74 -2.13
C SER A 166 -37.23 10.53 -1.37
N THR A 167 -36.03 10.61 -1.93
CA THR A 167 -35.06 11.66 -1.60
C THR A 167 -34.42 12.14 -2.89
N ALA A 168 -35.12 13.08 -3.55
CA ALA A 168 -34.64 13.76 -4.74
C ALA A 168 -33.55 14.77 -4.35
N HIS A 169 -32.29 14.40 -4.47
CA HIS A 169 -31.23 15.39 -4.59
C HIS A 169 -31.23 15.90 -6.03
N GLN A 170 -31.45 17.21 -6.22
CA GLN A 170 -31.55 17.87 -7.54
C GLN A 170 -30.34 17.65 -8.47
N PHE A 171 -29.19 17.21 -7.94
CA PHE A 171 -27.96 16.98 -8.69
C PHE A 171 -27.57 15.51 -8.87
N VAL A 172 -28.39 14.57 -8.37
CA VAL A 172 -28.14 13.14 -8.55
C VAL A 172 -29.11 12.61 -9.59
N THR A 173 -28.62 12.32 -10.79
CA THR A 173 -29.36 11.54 -11.80
C THR A 173 -29.49 10.11 -11.30
N SER A 174 -30.42 9.88 -10.37
CA SER A 174 -30.57 8.63 -9.63
C SER A 174 -31.26 7.52 -10.41
N GLN A 175 -31.63 7.74 -11.68
CA GLN A 175 -32.41 6.77 -12.46
C GLN A 175 -31.82 6.63 -13.86
N ASN A 176 -31.54 5.40 -14.28
CA ASN A 176 -31.06 5.00 -15.62
C ASN A 176 -29.77 5.67 -16.13
N ARG A 177 -28.79 5.95 -15.25
CA ARG A 177 -27.43 6.21 -15.75
C ARG A 177 -26.93 4.96 -16.47
N ASN A 178 -26.55 5.13 -17.74
CA ASN A 178 -25.98 4.08 -18.57
C ASN A 178 -24.78 3.44 -17.84
N SER A 179 -24.74 2.10 -17.74
CA SER A 179 -23.66 1.36 -17.09
C SER A 179 -22.29 1.71 -17.68
N ASN A 180 -22.20 1.88 -18.99
CA ASN A 180 -20.97 2.31 -19.66
C ASN A 180 -20.57 3.72 -19.24
N ALA A 181 -21.52 4.64 -19.07
CA ALA A 181 -21.22 5.99 -18.61
C ALA A 181 -20.67 5.99 -17.18
N ILE A 182 -21.22 5.15 -16.28
CA ILE A 182 -20.74 5.01 -14.90
C ILE A 182 -19.33 4.39 -14.88
N ARG A 183 -19.12 3.33 -15.68
CA ARG A 183 -17.81 2.69 -15.81
C ARG A 183 -16.76 3.67 -16.30
N ASN A 184 -17.07 4.41 -17.36
CA ASN A 184 -16.18 5.43 -17.92
C ASN A 184 -15.91 6.53 -16.90
N GLU A 185 -16.90 6.98 -16.13
CA GLU A 185 -16.70 7.97 -15.06
C GLU A 185 -15.73 7.46 -13.99
N ILE A 186 -15.86 6.19 -13.57
CA ILE A 186 -14.98 5.56 -12.57
C ILE A 186 -13.55 5.43 -13.10
N VAL A 187 -13.39 4.84 -14.29
CA VAL A 187 -12.08 4.57 -14.88
C VAL A 187 -11.37 5.89 -15.25
N GLN A 188 -12.09 6.85 -15.84
CA GLN A 188 -11.53 8.16 -16.16
C GLN A 188 -11.12 8.93 -14.90
N SER A 189 -11.89 8.82 -13.82
CA SER A 189 -11.51 9.42 -12.53
C SER A 189 -10.19 8.82 -12.00
N ALA A 190 -9.99 7.52 -12.16
CA ALA A 190 -8.74 6.85 -11.80
C ALA A 190 -7.56 7.29 -12.68
N ILE A 191 -7.75 7.42 -14.00
CA ILE A 191 -6.74 7.95 -14.92
C ILE A 191 -6.35 9.38 -14.52
N ASN A 192 -7.35 10.24 -14.28
CA ASN A 192 -7.12 11.62 -13.88
C ASN A 192 -6.38 11.72 -12.55
N PHE A 193 -6.75 10.88 -11.57
CA PHE A 193 -6.06 10.80 -10.28
C PHE A 193 -4.59 10.41 -10.45
N LEU A 194 -4.32 9.39 -11.28
CA LEU A 194 -2.96 8.92 -11.53
C LEU A 194 -2.11 10.00 -12.22
N GLY A 195 -2.67 10.65 -13.24
CA GLY A 195 -2.02 11.74 -13.97
C GLY A 195 -1.71 12.94 -13.07
N GLN A 196 -2.65 13.36 -12.23
CA GLN A 196 -2.44 14.48 -11.28
C GLN A 196 -1.39 14.15 -10.21
N ARG A 197 -1.40 12.92 -9.68
CA ARG A 197 -0.53 12.56 -8.56
C ARG A 197 0.93 12.32 -8.98
N MET A 198 1.13 11.89 -10.23
CA MET A 198 2.43 11.55 -10.80
C MET A 198 2.71 12.33 -12.09
N ASN A 199 2.38 13.62 -12.07
CA ASN A 199 2.68 14.49 -13.19
C ASN A 199 4.19 14.80 -13.22
N THR A 200 4.94 13.97 -13.93
CA THR A 200 6.37 14.19 -14.23
C THR A 200 6.59 14.45 -15.73
N GLU A 201 5.52 14.60 -16.51
CA GLU A 201 5.55 14.83 -17.97
C GLU A 201 6.24 16.15 -18.35
N ASN A 202 6.44 17.06 -17.39
CA ASN A 202 7.18 18.30 -17.57
C ASN A 202 8.57 18.30 -16.91
N ASP A 203 9.03 17.16 -16.39
CA ASP A 203 10.35 17.06 -15.74
C ASP A 203 11.40 16.56 -16.75
N GLY A 204 11.95 17.49 -17.53
CA GLY A 204 13.02 17.20 -18.50
C GLY A 204 14.24 16.50 -17.89
N THR A 205 14.38 16.49 -16.56
CA THR A 205 15.38 15.68 -15.86
C THR A 205 15.12 14.18 -16.05
N VAL A 206 13.87 13.73 -15.91
CA VAL A 206 13.55 12.29 -15.99
C VAL A 206 13.61 11.79 -17.43
N GLU A 207 13.18 12.59 -18.40
CA GLU A 207 13.34 12.27 -19.83
C GLU A 207 14.82 12.17 -20.22
N SER A 208 15.65 13.08 -19.71
CA SER A 208 17.11 13.02 -19.92
C SER A 208 17.72 11.78 -19.27
N LEU A 209 17.25 11.38 -18.08
CA LEU A 209 17.67 10.15 -17.41
C LEU A 209 17.31 8.90 -18.22
N MET A 210 16.09 8.82 -18.75
CA MET A 210 15.67 7.72 -19.62
C MET A 210 16.55 7.65 -20.86
N SER A 211 16.78 8.80 -21.52
CA SER A 211 17.67 8.89 -22.70
C SER A 211 19.10 8.44 -22.41
N ILE A 212 19.65 8.77 -21.23
CA ILE A 212 20.97 8.30 -20.77
C ILE A 212 21.00 6.78 -20.62
N LEU A 213 19.94 6.21 -20.05
CA LEU A 213 19.86 4.76 -19.81
C LEU A 213 19.62 3.99 -21.11
N GLU A 214 18.94 4.57 -22.08
CA GLU A 214 18.62 3.95 -23.37
C GLU A 214 19.71 4.13 -24.42
N ALA A 215 20.70 5.00 -24.19
CA ALA A 215 21.78 5.28 -25.12
C ALA A 215 22.45 4.00 -25.65
N SER A 216 22.52 3.88 -26.98
CA SER A 216 23.09 2.74 -27.70
C SER A 216 24.50 3.02 -28.27
N SER A 217 24.94 4.27 -28.25
CA SER A 217 26.30 4.68 -28.63
C SER A 217 26.91 5.66 -27.62
N SER A 218 28.24 5.77 -27.61
CA SER A 218 28.95 6.75 -26.77
C SER A 218 28.54 8.18 -27.12
N LYS A 219 28.30 8.44 -28.40
CA LYS A 219 27.80 9.72 -28.90
C LYS A 219 26.42 10.04 -28.31
N ASP A 220 25.51 9.08 -28.30
CA ASP A 220 24.16 9.27 -27.76
C ASP A 220 24.20 9.50 -26.25
N LEU A 221 25.03 8.73 -25.53
CA LEU A 221 25.22 8.92 -24.09
C LEU A 221 25.74 10.33 -23.79
N ILE A 222 26.73 10.81 -24.54
CA ILE A 222 27.29 12.16 -24.38
C ILE A 222 26.23 13.22 -24.68
N LEU A 223 25.47 13.08 -25.77
CA LEU A 223 24.43 14.04 -26.15
C LEU A 223 23.32 14.10 -25.09
N ALA A 224 22.82 12.95 -24.64
CA ALA A 224 21.76 12.85 -23.64
C ALA A 224 22.19 13.40 -22.26
N SER A 225 23.46 13.23 -21.89
CA SER A 225 23.98 13.67 -20.59
C SER A 225 24.52 15.09 -20.55
N ARG A 226 24.85 15.70 -21.70
CA ARG A 226 25.55 17.00 -21.78
C ARG A 226 24.89 18.10 -20.94
N ASN A 227 23.58 18.26 -21.06
CA ASN A 227 22.85 19.31 -20.36
C ASN A 227 22.82 19.06 -18.84
N LEU A 228 22.55 17.81 -18.44
CA LEU A 228 22.54 17.42 -17.03
C LEU A 228 23.91 17.54 -16.39
N VAL A 229 24.98 17.10 -17.07
CA VAL A 229 26.36 17.24 -16.58
C VAL A 229 26.72 18.71 -16.42
N SER A 230 26.41 19.54 -17.41
CA SER A 230 26.67 20.99 -17.34
C SER A 230 25.93 21.66 -16.18
N SER A 231 24.68 21.25 -15.95
CA SER A 231 23.81 21.80 -14.89
C SER A 231 24.24 21.34 -13.50
N ILE A 232 24.54 20.04 -13.32
CA ILE A 232 24.80 19.42 -12.01
C ILE A 232 26.26 19.57 -11.60
N LEU A 233 27.19 19.35 -12.53
CA LEU A 233 28.64 19.27 -12.27
C LEU A 233 29.40 20.50 -12.76
N GLY A 234 28.76 21.34 -13.58
CA GLY A 234 29.36 22.53 -14.16
C GLY A 234 29.96 22.29 -15.55
N PRO A 235 29.99 23.30 -16.43
CA PRO A 235 30.45 23.16 -17.81
C PRO A 235 31.93 22.79 -17.93
N SER A 236 32.77 23.15 -16.94
CA SER A 236 34.19 22.79 -16.88
C SER A 236 34.42 21.28 -16.81
N CYS A 237 33.45 20.53 -16.28
CA CYS A 237 33.56 19.08 -16.10
C CYS A 237 33.18 18.26 -17.35
N LEU A 238 32.69 18.91 -18.42
CA LEU A 238 32.26 18.22 -19.64
C LEU A 238 33.39 17.48 -20.34
N SER A 239 34.58 18.07 -20.41
CA SER A 239 35.72 17.45 -21.12
C SER A 239 36.15 16.15 -20.43
N ASP A 240 36.30 16.19 -19.11
CA ASP A 240 36.64 15.02 -18.29
C ASP A 240 35.54 13.95 -18.37
N PHE A 241 34.27 14.37 -18.30
CA PHE A 241 33.13 13.47 -18.46
C PHE A 241 33.15 12.73 -19.80
N VAL A 242 33.37 13.45 -20.91
CA VAL A 242 33.46 12.86 -22.26
C VAL A 242 34.62 11.88 -22.34
N SER A 243 35.78 12.21 -21.77
CA SER A 243 36.92 11.30 -21.69
C SER A 243 36.56 9.99 -20.98
N ASP A 244 35.87 10.08 -19.84
CA ASP A 244 35.46 8.91 -19.06
C ASP A 244 34.41 8.05 -19.78
N VAL A 245 33.48 8.66 -20.52
CA VAL A 245 32.54 7.95 -21.40
C VAL A 245 33.29 7.14 -22.45
N CYS A 246 34.19 7.77 -23.19
CA CYS A 246 34.95 7.09 -24.24
C CYS A 246 35.78 5.91 -23.69
N LYS A 247 36.40 6.09 -22.52
CA LYS A 247 37.17 5.01 -21.85
C LYS A 247 36.28 3.86 -21.38
N SER A 248 35.10 4.17 -20.85
CA SER A 248 34.20 3.18 -20.24
C SER A 248 33.31 2.48 -21.28
N TRP A 249 33.19 3.03 -22.51
CA TRP A 249 32.20 2.60 -23.51
C TRP A 249 32.29 1.12 -23.88
N ASN A 250 33.50 0.58 -24.07
CA ASN A 250 33.69 -0.83 -24.43
C ASN A 250 33.08 -1.81 -23.41
N ASN A 251 33.00 -1.40 -22.14
CA ASN A 251 32.35 -2.18 -21.09
C ASN A 251 30.86 -1.88 -21.01
N LEU A 252 30.46 -0.62 -21.20
CA LEU A 252 29.06 -0.20 -21.19
C LEU A 252 28.26 -0.81 -22.34
N ALA A 253 28.83 -0.91 -23.53
CA ALA A 253 28.19 -1.48 -24.72
C ALA A 253 27.86 -2.98 -24.58
N LYS A 254 28.49 -3.68 -23.63
CA LYS A 254 28.20 -5.09 -23.32
C LYS A 254 27.00 -5.26 -22.38
N ILE A 255 26.49 -4.18 -21.82
CA ILE A 255 25.34 -4.22 -20.90
C ILE A 255 24.06 -4.26 -21.74
N GLU A 256 23.30 -5.34 -21.58
CA GLU A 256 22.01 -5.55 -22.23
C GLU A 256 21.03 -4.40 -21.97
N HIS A 257 20.30 -4.02 -23.02
CA HIS A 257 19.21 -3.06 -22.94
C HIS A 257 18.02 -3.62 -22.15
N VAL A 258 17.19 -2.71 -21.64
CA VAL A 258 15.96 -3.09 -20.96
C VAL A 258 14.98 -3.60 -22.00
N GLU A 259 14.57 -4.87 -21.91
CA GLU A 259 13.48 -5.42 -22.72
C GLU A 259 12.11 -5.00 -22.16
N VAL A 260 11.11 -4.90 -23.04
CA VAL A 260 9.83 -4.18 -22.83
C VAL A 260 8.85 -4.91 -21.88
N GLU A 261 9.08 -6.19 -21.57
CA GLU A 261 8.05 -7.04 -20.92
C GLU A 261 8.17 -7.20 -19.39
N ASP A 262 9.18 -6.63 -18.72
CA ASP A 262 9.46 -6.96 -17.32
C ASP A 262 9.41 -5.80 -16.30
N THR A 263 9.04 -6.16 -15.07
CA THR A 263 8.48 -5.28 -14.03
C THR A 263 9.46 -4.31 -13.38
N GLY A 264 9.51 -3.08 -13.90
CA GLY A 264 9.71 -1.83 -13.14
C GLY A 264 10.95 -1.69 -12.26
N THR A 265 11.99 -2.51 -12.41
CA THR A 265 13.30 -2.27 -11.75
C THR A 265 14.47 -2.35 -12.73
N MET A 266 14.15 -2.46 -14.01
CA MET A 266 15.14 -2.73 -15.05
C MET A 266 16.05 -1.54 -15.30
N TYR A 267 15.52 -0.31 -15.26
CA TYR A 267 16.35 0.88 -15.37
C TYR A 267 17.31 0.99 -14.18
N ALA A 268 16.83 0.71 -12.95
CA ALA A 268 17.71 0.66 -11.79
C ALA A 268 18.77 -0.46 -11.86
N LEU A 269 18.42 -1.64 -12.39
CA LEU A 269 19.38 -2.75 -12.57
C LEU A 269 20.45 -2.39 -13.61
N ARG A 270 20.03 -1.84 -14.76
CA ARG A 270 20.93 -1.38 -15.81
C ARG A 270 21.86 -0.29 -15.31
N LEU A 271 21.33 0.72 -14.59
CA LEU A 271 22.14 1.78 -14.00
C LEU A 271 23.21 1.23 -13.03
N ARG A 272 22.87 0.24 -12.20
CA ARG A 272 23.85 -0.42 -11.30
C ARG A 272 24.96 -1.12 -12.08
N LYS A 273 24.63 -1.84 -13.16
CA LYS A 273 25.63 -2.46 -14.05
C LYS A 273 26.49 -1.37 -14.73
N MET A 274 25.89 -0.28 -15.19
CA MET A 274 26.62 0.84 -15.80
C MET A 274 27.62 1.48 -14.83
N ILE A 275 27.23 1.67 -13.56
CA ILE A 275 28.11 2.22 -12.52
C ILE A 275 29.33 1.32 -12.25
N GLN A 276 29.15 0.00 -12.31
CA GLN A 276 30.24 -0.96 -12.15
C GLN A 276 31.22 -0.93 -13.34
N ALA A 277 30.70 -0.70 -14.55
CA ALA A 277 31.48 -0.60 -15.78
C ALA A 277 32.10 0.79 -16.03
N SER A 278 31.68 1.81 -15.27
CA SER A 278 32.10 3.20 -15.43
C SER A 278 33.23 3.59 -14.49
N THR A 279 33.97 4.63 -14.88
CA THR A 279 35.08 5.20 -14.10
C THR A 279 34.93 6.71 -13.93
N GLY A 280 35.77 7.30 -13.08
CA GLY A 280 35.92 8.74 -12.92
C GLY A 280 34.61 9.49 -12.62
N LEU A 281 34.40 10.58 -13.33
CA LEU A 281 33.25 11.47 -13.20
C LEU A 281 31.96 10.82 -13.70
N LEU A 282 32.02 10.00 -14.76
CA LEU A 282 30.87 9.25 -15.27
C LEU A 282 30.27 8.35 -14.18
N LYS A 283 31.11 7.64 -13.44
CA LYS A 283 30.67 6.78 -12.33
C LYS A 283 29.97 7.59 -11.24
N LYS A 284 30.55 8.73 -10.84
CA LYS A 284 29.97 9.62 -9.82
C LYS A 284 28.62 10.19 -10.27
N PHE A 285 28.54 10.62 -11.52
CA PHE A 285 27.33 11.13 -12.15
C PHE A 285 26.22 10.08 -12.15
N GLN A 286 26.48 8.87 -12.66
CA GLN A 286 25.49 7.78 -12.65
C GLN A 286 25.09 7.37 -11.23
N ALA A 287 26.04 7.32 -10.29
CA ALA A 287 25.75 6.98 -8.89
C ALA A 287 24.83 7.99 -8.22
N SER A 288 24.89 9.27 -8.62
CA SER A 288 23.98 10.30 -8.08
C SER A 288 22.52 9.98 -8.36
N PHE A 289 22.20 9.35 -9.50
CA PHE A 289 20.83 8.99 -9.85
C PHE A 289 20.26 7.86 -8.96
N LEU A 290 21.11 6.98 -8.43
CA LEU A 290 20.66 5.98 -7.45
C LEU A 290 20.30 6.58 -6.09
N THR A 291 20.77 7.80 -5.80
CA THR A 291 20.42 8.50 -4.55
C THR A 291 19.07 9.21 -4.63
N LEU A 292 18.55 9.42 -5.85
CA LEU A 292 17.23 9.99 -6.09
C LEU A 292 16.16 8.91 -5.91
N VAL A 293 15.87 8.61 -4.66
CA VAL A 293 14.87 7.61 -4.28
C VAL A 293 13.47 8.23 -4.39
N PRO A 294 12.55 7.65 -5.20
CA PRO A 294 11.24 8.25 -5.46
C PRO A 294 10.25 8.13 -4.30
N HIS A 295 10.62 7.45 -3.22
CA HIS A 295 9.73 7.16 -2.09
C HIS A 295 10.28 7.65 -0.75
N SER A 296 9.37 8.03 0.16
CA SER A 296 9.65 8.44 1.54
C SER A 296 10.03 7.29 2.47
N MET A 297 10.17 6.05 2.00
CA MET A 297 10.42 4.88 2.86
C MET A 297 11.60 5.07 3.80
N ALA A 298 12.68 5.72 3.34
CA ALA A 298 13.84 6.01 4.20
C ALA A 298 13.43 6.91 5.38
N THR A 299 12.67 7.98 5.11
CA THR A 299 12.09 8.89 6.11
C THR A 299 11.08 8.17 7.00
N GLU A 300 10.24 7.30 6.47
CA GLU A 300 9.25 6.54 7.25
C GLU A 300 9.91 5.54 8.20
N ARG A 301 11.01 4.88 7.77
CA ARG A 301 11.83 4.06 8.67
C ARG A 301 12.41 4.92 9.79
N VAL A 302 12.94 6.10 9.47
CA VAL A 302 13.46 7.05 10.48
C VAL A 302 12.35 7.42 11.46
N VAL A 303 11.14 7.73 10.99
CA VAL A 303 9.97 8.06 11.84
C VAL A 303 9.54 6.88 12.71
N SER A 304 9.55 5.66 12.17
CA SER A 304 9.26 4.44 12.93
C SER A 304 10.27 4.22 14.06
N HIS A 305 11.58 4.34 13.75
CA HIS A 305 12.63 4.30 14.76
C HIS A 305 12.50 5.45 15.76
N TYR A 306 12.13 6.65 15.32
CA TYR A 306 11.89 7.80 16.20
C TYR A 306 10.76 7.52 17.19
N ASN A 307 9.65 6.92 16.74
CA ASN A 307 8.53 6.56 17.61
C ASN A 307 8.92 5.52 18.66
N ASN A 308 9.88 4.63 18.35
CA ASN A 308 10.44 3.68 19.32
C ASN A 308 11.38 4.36 20.34
N VAL A 309 12.09 5.41 19.91
CA VAL A 309 13.00 6.18 20.77
C VAL A 309 12.23 7.14 21.69
N LYS A 310 11.28 7.89 21.13
CA LYS A 310 10.49 8.91 21.81
C LYS A 310 9.11 8.36 22.16
N THR A 311 9.07 7.63 23.27
CA THR A 311 7.82 7.20 23.90
C THR A 311 7.33 8.21 24.93
N SER A 312 6.09 8.06 25.42
CA SER A 312 5.53 8.91 26.48
C SER A 312 6.41 8.96 27.75
N GLY A 313 7.10 7.86 28.07
CA GLY A 313 8.06 7.78 29.17
C GLY A 313 9.49 8.25 28.86
N ARG A 314 9.80 8.56 27.60
CA ARG A 314 11.12 9.06 27.12
C ARG A 314 10.99 10.41 26.41
N SER A 315 9.95 11.16 26.72
CA SER A 315 9.63 12.46 26.10
C SER A 315 10.68 13.54 26.39
N SER A 316 11.52 13.35 27.41
CA SER A 316 12.56 14.28 27.87
C SER A 316 13.94 14.07 27.22
N LEU A 317 14.09 13.18 26.24
CA LEU A 317 15.36 13.02 25.53
C LEU A 317 15.69 14.30 24.75
N ASN A 318 16.92 14.80 24.89
CA ASN A 318 17.36 15.96 24.13
C ASN A 318 17.51 15.60 22.63
N PRO A 319 17.39 16.59 21.72
CA PRO A 319 17.47 16.35 20.28
C PRO A 319 18.79 15.69 19.84
N GLU A 320 19.91 16.04 20.47
CA GLU A 320 21.23 15.48 20.14
C GLU A 320 21.30 13.97 20.45
N THR A 321 20.77 13.54 21.60
CA THR A 321 20.70 12.13 21.98
C THR A 321 19.76 11.36 21.07
N ILE A 322 18.60 11.95 20.71
CA ILE A 322 17.68 11.33 19.75
C ILE A 322 18.38 11.11 18.40
N ASN A 323 19.09 12.12 17.89
CA ASN A 323 19.83 12.01 16.64
C ASN A 323 20.94 10.95 16.71
N GLY A 324 21.69 10.89 17.81
CA GLY A 324 22.70 9.86 18.05
C GLY A 324 22.12 8.44 18.05
N ILE A 325 21.01 8.22 18.78
CA ILE A 325 20.33 6.93 18.84
C ILE A 325 19.76 6.53 17.48
N LEU A 326 19.15 7.47 16.74
CA LEU A 326 18.66 7.22 15.39
C LEU A 326 19.79 6.86 14.44
N HIS A 327 20.91 7.58 14.50
CA HIS A 327 22.09 7.29 13.68
C HIS A 327 22.61 5.87 13.93
N ILE A 328 22.72 5.47 15.21
CA ILE A 328 23.11 4.10 15.57
C ILE A 328 22.06 3.08 15.10
N SER A 329 20.77 3.37 15.26
CA SER A 329 19.69 2.44 14.88
C SER A 329 19.59 2.22 13.38
N LEU A 330 19.88 3.25 12.58
CA LEU A 330 19.74 3.22 11.12
C LEU A 330 21.03 2.78 10.42
N ASN A 331 22.19 3.20 10.93
CA ASN A 331 23.50 2.97 10.29
C ASN A 331 24.39 2.00 11.08
N GLY A 332 24.01 1.65 12.30
CA GLY A 332 24.77 0.72 13.13
C GLY A 332 24.81 -0.65 12.50
N LYS A 333 26.01 -1.21 12.37
CA LYS A 333 26.17 -2.62 12.02
C LYS A 333 25.75 -3.46 13.23
N GLY A 334 24.99 -4.53 13.00
CA GLY A 334 24.71 -5.51 14.04
C GLY A 334 26.02 -6.04 14.59
N ALA A 335 26.37 -5.64 15.80
CA ALA A 335 27.58 -6.09 16.44
C ALA A 335 27.31 -7.47 17.01
N SER A 336 27.60 -8.50 16.23
CA SER A 336 27.59 -9.91 16.65
C SER A 336 28.45 -10.17 17.90
N PHE A 337 29.30 -9.23 18.28
CA PHE A 337 30.18 -9.26 19.45
C PHE A 337 29.87 -8.15 20.49
N PHE A 338 28.78 -7.40 20.35
CA PHE A 338 28.43 -6.40 21.35
C PHE A 338 27.77 -7.08 22.55
N ASP A 339 28.51 -7.12 23.65
CA ASP A 339 28.02 -7.56 24.94
C ASP A 339 27.54 -6.34 25.75
N PRO A 340 26.23 -6.17 26.00
CA PRO A 340 25.73 -5.04 26.79
C PRO A 340 25.93 -5.24 28.31
N ARG A 341 26.30 -6.44 28.77
CA ARG A 341 26.39 -6.77 30.21
C ARG A 341 27.33 -5.86 31.01
N PRO A 342 28.52 -5.46 30.52
CA PRO A 342 29.41 -4.56 31.25
C PRO A 342 28.77 -3.20 31.52
N VAL A 343 28.15 -2.61 30.49
CA VAL A 343 27.50 -1.29 30.57
C VAL A 343 26.25 -1.34 31.45
N VAL A 344 25.47 -2.42 31.39
CA VAL A 344 24.32 -2.62 32.29
C VAL A 344 24.78 -2.76 33.74
N SER A 345 25.86 -3.51 33.98
CA SER A 345 26.45 -3.64 35.32
C SER A 345 26.91 -2.29 35.88
N GLU A 346 27.57 -1.48 35.05
CA GLU A 346 28.00 -0.14 35.40
C GLU A 346 26.81 0.81 35.64
N PHE A 347 25.75 0.75 34.82
CA PHE A 347 24.54 1.54 35.04
C PHE A 347 23.81 1.16 36.34
N LEU A 348 23.75 -0.14 36.66
CA LEU A 348 23.12 -0.62 37.88
C LEU A 348 23.91 -0.27 39.14
N THR A 349 25.23 -0.13 39.03
CA THR A 349 26.13 0.23 40.13
C THR A 349 26.31 1.75 40.29
N SER A 350 26.29 2.52 39.19
CA SER A 350 26.41 3.98 39.19
C SER A 350 25.14 4.72 39.63
N LYS A 351 23.97 4.09 39.50
CA LYS A 351 22.81 4.58 40.22
C LYS A 351 23.00 4.27 41.70
N GLU A 352 23.38 5.27 42.47
CA GLU A 352 22.95 5.37 43.86
C GLU A 352 21.42 5.22 43.83
N ARG A 353 20.93 3.98 44.02
CA ARG A 353 19.54 3.77 44.41
C ARG A 353 19.38 4.69 45.59
N ARG A 354 18.50 5.70 45.47
CA ARG A 354 18.11 6.51 46.63
C ARG A 354 17.66 5.51 47.67
N ASN A 355 18.55 5.19 48.62
CA ASN A 355 18.29 4.34 49.76
C ASN A 355 17.42 5.16 50.70
N ARG A 356 16.19 5.48 50.26
CA ARG A 356 15.14 5.79 51.21
C ARG A 356 14.90 4.47 51.92
N LYS A 357 15.45 4.36 53.14
CA LYS A 357 15.05 3.31 54.08
C LYS A 357 13.52 3.23 54.03
N PRO A 358 12.92 2.04 53.90
CA PRO A 358 11.48 1.91 53.87
C PRO A 358 10.92 2.59 55.13
N CYS A 359 10.17 3.67 54.97
CA CYS A 359 9.38 4.20 56.06
C CYS A 359 8.21 3.23 56.25
N GLU A 360 8.29 2.40 57.29
CA GLU A 360 7.26 1.38 57.58
C GLU A 360 5.87 1.99 57.65
N GLU A 361 5.73 3.20 58.18
CA GLU A 361 4.46 3.92 58.27
C GLU A 361 3.88 4.23 56.89
N LEU A 362 4.71 4.71 55.95
CA LEU A 362 4.32 4.98 54.57
C LEU A 362 3.99 3.70 53.81
N TYR A 363 4.65 2.58 54.11
CA TYR A 363 4.35 1.28 53.51
C TYR A 363 2.99 0.74 54.00
N LYS A 364 2.74 0.79 55.31
CA LYS A 364 1.45 0.42 55.93
C LYS A 364 0.28 1.28 55.44
N GLN A 365 0.55 2.53 55.04
CA GLN A 365 -0.47 3.44 54.52
C GLN A 365 -0.86 3.20 53.05
N ARG A 366 -0.10 2.42 52.28
CA ARG A 366 -0.39 2.14 50.86
C ARG A 366 -1.68 1.33 50.71
N GLU A 367 -2.51 1.70 49.74
CA GLU A 367 -3.82 1.09 49.51
C GLU A 367 -3.77 -0.43 49.35
N PHE A 368 -2.79 -0.97 48.60
CA PHE A 368 -2.69 -2.41 48.40
C PHE A 368 -2.38 -3.17 49.71
N VAL A 369 -1.63 -2.57 50.64
CA VAL A 369 -1.34 -3.15 51.97
C VAL A 369 -2.59 -3.09 52.83
N LYS A 370 -3.32 -1.97 52.80
CA LYS A 370 -4.63 -1.84 53.48
C LYS A 370 -5.66 -2.84 52.96
N HIS A 371 -5.64 -3.18 51.67
CA HIS A 371 -6.54 -4.17 51.09
C HIS A 371 -6.14 -5.61 51.40
N PHE A 372 -4.84 -5.91 51.50
CA PHE A 372 -4.36 -7.26 51.82
C PHE A 372 -4.68 -7.70 53.25
N PHE A 373 -4.71 -6.77 54.21
CA PHE A 373 -4.95 -7.08 55.64
C PHE A 373 -6.36 -6.74 56.13
N LYS A 374 -7.29 -6.35 55.23
CA LYS A 374 -8.69 -6.05 55.60
C LYS A 374 -9.69 -7.18 55.34
N GLN A 375 -9.25 -8.34 54.87
CA GLN A 375 -10.10 -9.54 54.81
C GLN A 375 -9.68 -10.53 55.90
N GLU A 376 -10.14 -10.29 57.12
CA GLU A 376 -10.42 -11.31 58.16
C GLU A 376 -10.85 -10.59 59.43
N SER A 377 -12.11 -10.13 59.48
CA SER A 377 -12.79 -9.76 60.73
C SER A 377 -14.31 -9.76 60.51
N GLY A 378 -14.87 -10.96 60.50
CA GLY A 378 -16.24 -11.23 60.95
C GLY A 378 -17.32 -11.23 59.86
N CYS A 379 -18.18 -12.23 59.77
CA CYS A 379 -18.24 -13.55 60.40
C CYS A 379 -19.38 -14.31 59.69
N LEU A 380 -19.47 -15.59 60.00
CA LEU A 380 -20.74 -16.31 60.19
C LEU A 380 -21.92 -15.42 60.59
#